data_AF-A0A961RMW9-F1
#
_entry.id   AF-A0A961RMW9-F1
#
_cell.length_a   1.000
_cell.length_b   1.000
_cell.length_c   1.000
_cell.angle_alpha   90.00
_cell.angle_beta   90.00
_cell.angle_gamma   90.00
#
_symmetry.space_group_name_H-M   'P 1'
#
loop_
_entity.id
_entity.type
_entity.pdbx_description
1 polymer ?
#
loop_
_entity_poly.entity_id
_entity_poly.type
_entity_poly.pdbx_seq_one_letter_code
_entity_poly.pdbx_strand_id
1 'polypeptide(L)' 'MRIDQPHYSRTDRLDYIQSMLGQLHTMAQGERCDVLTYFIEMAYVECSDIIRGQRPRRLEQETAAHRKIAHSA' A
#
# COMPACT_ATOMS: atom_id res chain seq x y z
N MET A 1 -36.00 -0.92 -11.81
CA MET A 1 -34.77 -1.69 -11.53
C MET A 1 -33.66 -0.67 -11.31
N ARG A 2 -33.38 -0.29 -10.06
CA ARG A 2 -32.22 0.55 -9.74
C ARG A 2 -31.01 -0.38 -9.74
N ILE A 3 -30.06 -0.12 -10.62
CA ILE A 3 -28.74 -0.75 -10.58
C ILE A 3 -28.07 -0.16 -9.35
N ASP A 4 -28.10 -0.86 -8.22
CA ASP A 4 -27.16 -0.61 -7.13
C ASP A 4 -25.77 -0.87 -7.69
N GLN A 5 -25.08 0.20 -8.07
CA GLN A 5 -23.67 0.12 -8.42
C GLN A 5 -22.93 -0.25 -7.13
N PRO A 6 -22.28 -1.43 -7.04
CA PRO A 6 -21.50 -1.76 -5.87
C PRO A 6 -20.36 -0.75 -5.80
N HIS A 7 -20.46 0.22 -4.89
CA HIS A 7 -19.37 1.10 -4.56
C HIS A 7 -18.31 0.24 -3.89
N TYR A 8 -17.38 -0.30 -4.70
CA TYR A 8 -16.26 -1.10 -4.23
C TYR A 8 -15.64 -0.41 -3.02
N SER A 9 -15.76 -1.06 -1.86
CA SER A 9 -15.33 -0.47 -0.61
C SER A 9 -13.82 -0.20 -0.69
N ARG A 10 -13.30 0.71 0.14
CA ARG A 10 -11.85 0.92 0.20
C ARG A 10 -11.14 -0.40 0.53
N THR A 11 -11.75 -1.23 1.36
CA THR A 11 -11.26 -2.56 1.72
C THR A 11 -11.26 -3.49 0.51
N ASP A 12 -12.35 -3.57 -0.24
CA ASP A 12 -12.46 -4.44 -1.43
C ASP A 12 -11.38 -4.08 -2.47
N ARG A 13 -11.09 -2.78 -2.63
CA ARG A 13 -10.02 -2.31 -3.51
C ARG A 13 -8.64 -2.71 -3.01
N LEU A 14 -8.39 -2.65 -1.70
CA LEU A 14 -7.11 -3.05 -1.11
C LEU A 14 -6.93 -4.58 -1.19
N ASP A 15 -7.97 -5.36 -0.96
CA ASP A 15 -7.94 -6.82 -1.10
C ASP A 15 -7.64 -7.23 -2.55
N TYR A 16 -8.22 -6.51 -3.52
CA TYR A 16 -7.90 -6.70 -4.93
C TYR A 16 -6.44 -6.35 -5.25
N ILE A 17 -5.93 -5.22 -4.73
CA ILE A 17 -4.51 -4.84 -4.88
C ILE A 17 -3.59 -5.88 -4.26
N GLN A 18 -3.87 -6.36 -3.05
CA GLN A 18 -3.09 -7.40 -2.37
C GLN A 18 -3.03 -8.68 -3.20
N SER A 19 -4.17 -9.09 -3.80
CA SER A 19 -4.25 -10.25 -4.68
C SER A 19 -3.39 -10.08 -5.95
N MET A 20 -3.45 -8.91 -6.60
CA MET A 20 -2.61 -8.62 -7.78
C MET A 20 -1.12 -8.62 -7.43
N LEU A 21 -0.74 -8.06 -6.29
CA LEU A 21 0.65 -8.06 -5.82
C LEU A 21 1.18 -9.48 -5.61
N GLY A 22 0.36 -10.40 -5.08
CA GLY A 22 0.74 -11.82 -4.95
C GLY A 22 0.97 -12.51 -6.31
N GLN A 23 0.15 -12.21 -7.30
CA GLN A 23 0.34 -12.73 -8.67
C GLN A 23 1.63 -12.19 -9.30
N LEU A 24 1.85 -10.87 -9.21
CA LEU A 24 3.06 -10.22 -9.75
C LEU A 24 4.33 -10.73 -9.06
N HIS A 25 4.28 -10.98 -7.74
CA HIS A 25 5.41 -11.55 -7.01
C HIS A 25 5.80 -12.92 -7.58
N THR A 26 4.80 -13.79 -7.81
CA THR A 26 5.02 -15.12 -8.39
C THR A 26 5.64 -15.03 -9.79
N MET A 27 5.17 -14.09 -10.61
CA MET A 27 5.72 -13.86 -11.95
C MET A 27 7.17 -13.34 -11.91
N ALA A 28 7.44 -12.31 -11.08
CA ALA A 28 8.77 -11.73 -10.94
C ALA A 28 9.81 -12.72 -10.38
N GLN A 29 9.38 -13.60 -9.46
CA GLN A 29 10.21 -14.68 -8.96
C GLN A 29 10.55 -15.69 -10.07
N GLY A 30 9.59 -16.02 -10.93
CA GLY A 30 9.81 -16.90 -12.10
C GLY A 30 10.87 -16.35 -13.06
N GLU A 31 10.89 -15.03 -13.24
CA GLU A 31 11.86 -14.31 -14.09
C GLU A 31 13.21 -14.03 -13.39
N ARG A 32 13.40 -14.49 -12.14
CA ARG A 32 14.63 -14.29 -11.33
C ARG A 32 15.06 -12.81 -11.19
N CYS A 33 14.09 -11.91 -11.11
CA CYS A 33 14.32 -10.47 -10.98
C CYS A 33 14.34 -10.07 -9.50
N ASP A 34 15.43 -10.32 -8.77
CA ASP A 34 15.47 -10.21 -7.30
C ASP A 34 15.04 -8.83 -6.75
N VAL A 35 15.51 -7.74 -7.36
CA VAL A 35 15.17 -6.37 -6.95
C VAL A 35 13.68 -6.07 -7.20
N LEU A 36 13.12 -6.57 -8.31
CA LEU A 36 11.72 -6.40 -8.64
C LEU A 36 10.82 -7.21 -7.69
N THR A 37 11.19 -8.46 -7.42
CA THR A 37 10.51 -9.33 -6.44
C THR A 37 10.49 -8.66 -5.08
N TYR A 38 11.62 -8.11 -4.62
CA TYR A 38 11.70 -7.37 -3.37
C TYR A 38 10.73 -6.18 -3.33
N PHE A 39 10.67 -5.35 -4.38
CA PHE A 39 9.76 -4.20 -4.38
C PHE A 39 8.28 -4.61 -4.35
N ILE A 40 7.92 -5.68 -5.07
CA ILE A 40 6.56 -6.20 -5.06
C ILE A 40 6.21 -6.81 -3.70
N GLU A 41 7.13 -7.55 -3.09
CA GLU A 41 6.97 -8.10 -1.73
C GLU A 41 6.77 -6.99 -0.70
N MET A 42 7.59 -5.94 -0.75
CA MET A 42 7.45 -4.80 0.16
C MET A 42 6.13 -4.05 -0.04
N ALA A 43 5.66 -3.92 -1.29
CA ALA A 43 4.34 -3.36 -1.57
C ALA A 43 3.19 -4.24 -1.04
N TYR A 44 3.34 -5.57 -1.12
CA TYR A 44 2.36 -6.52 -0.57
C TYR A 44 2.25 -6.40 0.96
N VAL A 45 3.40 -6.32 1.65
CA VAL A 45 3.46 -6.10 3.11
C VAL A 45 2.79 -4.79 3.49
N GLU A 46 3.14 -3.69 2.81
CA GLU A 46 2.53 -2.37 3.05
C GLU A 46 1.01 -2.37 2.84
N CYS A 47 0.52 -3.03 1.78
CA CYS A 47 -0.91 -3.19 1.54
C CYS A 47 -1.60 -3.94 2.69
N SER A 48 -0.97 -5.02 3.17
CA SER A 48 -1.45 -5.83 4.29
C SER A 48 -1.54 -5.01 5.58
N ASP A 49 -0.54 -4.17 5.84
CA ASP A 49 -0.51 -3.28 7.00
C ASP A 49 -1.64 -2.23 6.91
N ILE A 50 -1.86 -1.64 5.74
CA ILE A 50 -2.96 -0.69 5.50
C ILE A 50 -4.34 -1.34 5.71
N ILE A 51 -4.53 -2.59 5.26
CA ILE A 51 -5.78 -3.36 5.46
C ILE A 51 -6.02 -3.60 6.96
N ARG A 52 -4.96 -3.94 7.71
CA ARG A 52 -5.01 -4.15 9.17
C ARG A 52 -5.14 -2.85 9.97
N GLY A 53 -5.19 -1.70 9.31
CA GLY A 53 -5.22 -0.39 9.97
C GLY A 53 -3.90 -0.02 10.67
N GLN A 54 -2.81 -0.74 10.36
CA GLN A 54 -1.47 -0.33 10.77
C GLN A 54 -1.07 0.86 9.89
N ARG A 55 -0.74 2.00 10.51
CA ARG A 55 -0.38 3.19 9.75
C ARG A 55 0.86 2.89 8.89
N PRO A 56 0.89 3.36 7.62
CA PRO A 56 2.08 3.33 6.78
C PRO A 56 3.31 3.80 7.54
N ARG A 57 4.45 3.10 7.41
CA ARG A 57 5.71 3.46 8.07
C ARG A 57 6.35 4.76 7.56
N ARG A 58 5.69 5.59 6.73
CA ARG A 58 6.33 6.79 6.16
C ARG A 58 5.50 8.09 6.16
N LEU A 59 6.24 9.14 6.55
CA LEU A 59 6.03 10.60 6.43
C LEU A 59 5.29 11.39 7.52
N GLU A 60 4.99 10.83 8.69
CA GLU A 60 4.61 11.69 9.83
C GLU A 60 5.80 12.48 10.40
N GLN A 61 7.03 12.02 10.20
CA GLN A 61 8.22 12.75 10.64
C GLN A 61 8.50 14.00 9.79
N GLU A 62 8.17 14.00 8.49
CA GLU A 62 8.48 15.13 7.61
C GLU A 62 7.48 16.28 7.77
N THR A 63 6.20 15.97 8.05
CA THR A 63 5.16 16.98 8.34
C THR A 63 5.21 17.49 9.78
N ALA A 64 5.66 16.68 10.74
CA ALA A 64 5.89 17.13 12.11
C ALA A 64 7.16 18.00 12.24
N ALA A 65 8.21 17.69 11.47
CA ALA A 65 9.43 18.51 11.42
C ALA A 65 9.14 19.91 10.85
N HIS A 66 8.38 20.02 9.75
CA HIS A 66 8.00 21.31 9.16
C HIS A 66 7.10 22.18 10.06
N ARG A 67 6.32 21.58 10.96
CA ARG A 67 5.44 22.32 11.87
C ARG A 67 6.20 22.95 13.05
N LYS A 68 7.32 22.35 13.48
CA LYS A 68 8.12 22.88 14.60
C LYS A 68 8.93 24.12 14.20
N ILE A 69 9.38 24.20 12.95
CA ILE A 69 10.14 25.35 12.43
C ILE A 69 9.28 26.61 12.28
N ALA A 70 7.98 26.44 12.01
CA ALA A 70 7.04 27.57 11.83
C ALA A 70 6.52 28.17 13.15
N HIS A 71 6.83 27.58 14.32
CA HIS A 71 6.38 28.07 15.62
C HIS A 71 7.52 28.67 16.48
N SER A 72 8.71 28.83 15.90
CA SER A 72 9.89 29.39 16.57
C SER A 72 10.52 30.58 15.82
N ALA A 73 9.77 31.27 14.96
CA ALA A 73 10.21 32.49 14.26
C ALA A 73 9.22 33.63 14.51
#